data_AF-A0A8J4WMX1-F1
#
_entry.id   AF-A0A8J4WMX1-F1
#
_cell.length_a   1.000
_cell.length_b   1.000
_cell.length_c   1.000
_cell.angle_alpha   90.00
_cell.angle_beta   90.00
_cell.angle_gamma   90.00
#
_symmetry.space_group_name_H-M   'P 1'
#
loop_
_entity.id
_entity.type
_entity.pdbx_description
1 polymer ?
#
loop_
_entity_poly.entity_id
_entity_poly.type
_entity_poly.pdbx_seq_one_letter_code
_entity_poly.pdbx_strand_id
1 'polypeptide(L)'
;MPAQWEFQVGPCEGITAADHLWMARFILHRVAEDFGVVVSFDPKPVAGDWNGSGAHTNYSTKSMRSSMGGMHAIEEAVKKLSLKHAEHIAAYDPRQGLDNSRRLTGMHETSSIHGFSSGVANRGSSIRIPRQVAEDGCGYLEDRRPSANCDPYNVTRVLVETTCL
;
A
#
# COMPACT_ATOMS: atom_id res chain seq x y z
N MET A 1 -7.84 4.54 15.64
CA MET A 1 -9.29 4.27 15.62
C MET A 1 -9.55 3.09 16.54
N PRO A 2 -10.45 3.20 17.54
CA PRO A 2 -10.83 2.04 18.36
C PRO A 2 -11.34 0.89 17.47
N ALA A 3 -10.98 -0.35 17.80
CA ALA A 3 -11.34 -1.55 17.03
C ALA A 3 -10.81 -1.61 15.57
N GLN A 4 -9.77 -0.84 15.24
CA GLN A 4 -9.00 -0.99 14.01
C GLN A 4 -7.71 -1.77 14.31
N TRP A 5 -7.40 -2.77 13.48
CA TRP A 5 -6.26 -3.67 13.64
C TRP A 5 -5.48 -3.81 12.34
N GLU A 6 -4.23 -4.25 12.44
CA GLU A 6 -3.33 -4.47 11.31
C GLU A 6 -2.65 -5.83 11.43
N PHE A 7 -2.38 -6.45 10.29
CA PHE A 7 -1.47 -7.58 10.14
C PHE A 7 -0.68 -7.40 8.84
N GLN A 8 0.47 -8.06 8.73
CA GLN A 8 1.34 -7.98 7.57
C GLN A 8 1.60 -9.39 7.02
N VAL A 9 1.65 -9.48 5.70
CA VAL A 9 1.99 -10.70 4.96
C VAL A 9 3.33 -10.47 4.27
N GLY A 10 4.30 -11.33 4.53
CA GLY A 10 5.58 -11.36 3.81
C GLY A 10 6.83 -11.20 4.68
N PRO A 11 8.00 -11.01 4.03
CA PRO A 11 8.18 -10.78 2.60
C PRO A 11 7.79 -11.98 1.73
N CYS A 12 7.14 -11.72 0.58
CA CYS A 12 6.74 -12.72 -0.42
C CYS A 12 7.20 -12.30 -1.81
N GLU A 13 7.39 -13.27 -2.71
CA GLU A 13 7.81 -13.01 -4.09
C GLU A 13 6.61 -12.98 -5.05
N GLY A 14 6.50 -11.91 -5.83
CA GLY A 14 5.55 -11.79 -6.93
C GLY A 14 4.09 -12.07 -6.52
N ILE A 15 3.44 -12.94 -7.28
CA ILE A 15 2.00 -13.26 -7.16
C ILE A 15 1.65 -13.91 -5.81
N THR A 16 2.59 -14.60 -5.17
CA THR A 16 2.37 -15.29 -3.89
C THR A 16 1.98 -14.32 -2.77
N ALA A 17 2.42 -13.06 -2.84
CA ALA A 17 1.98 -12.03 -1.90
C ALA A 17 0.45 -11.83 -1.94
N ALA A 18 -0.15 -11.91 -3.12
CA ALA A 18 -1.59 -11.79 -3.31
C ALA A 18 -2.35 -13.04 -2.87
N ASP A 19 -1.83 -14.24 -3.20
CA ASP A 19 -2.38 -15.51 -2.73
C ASP A 19 -2.49 -15.52 -1.20
N HIS A 20 -1.39 -15.18 -0.52
CA HIS A 20 -1.31 -15.17 0.93
C HIS A 20 -2.23 -14.11 1.56
N LEU A 21 -2.36 -12.91 0.95
CA LEU A 21 -3.26 -11.89 1.49
C LEU A 21 -4.72 -12.33 1.38
N TRP A 22 -5.13 -12.94 0.27
CA TRP A 22 -6.48 -13.48 0.13
C TRP A 22 -6.77 -14.56 1.17
N MET A 23 -5.84 -15.49 1.37
CA MET A 23 -5.98 -16.52 2.40
C MET A 23 -6.02 -15.93 3.81
N ALA A 24 -5.19 -14.93 4.11
CA ALA A 24 -5.20 -14.24 5.40
C ALA A 24 -6.54 -13.55 5.66
N ARG A 25 -7.10 -12.84 4.67
CA ARG A 25 -8.43 -12.21 4.78
C ARG A 25 -9.54 -13.25 4.98
N PHE A 26 -9.48 -14.38 4.27
CA PHE A 26 -10.43 -15.48 4.45
C PHE A 26 -10.37 -16.03 5.88
N ILE A 27 -9.18 -16.36 6.38
CA ILE A 27 -8.99 -16.88 7.75
C ILE A 27 -9.48 -15.86 8.78
N LEU A 28 -9.18 -14.57 8.60
CA LEU A 28 -9.65 -13.51 9.48
C LEU A 28 -11.19 -13.48 9.58
N HIS A 29 -11.89 -13.59 8.44
CA HIS A 29 -13.35 -13.67 8.44
C HIS A 29 -13.88 -14.94 9.09
N ARG A 30 -13.24 -16.10 8.88
CA ARG A 30 -13.60 -17.37 9.52
C ARG A 30 -13.52 -17.27 11.05
N VAL A 31 -12.42 -16.72 11.55
CA VAL A 31 -12.24 -16.51 13.00
C VAL A 31 -13.28 -15.51 13.52
N ALA A 32 -13.49 -14.38 12.82
CA ALA A 32 -14.46 -13.39 13.26
C ALA A 32 -15.90 -13.95 13.34
N GLU A 33 -16.27 -14.84 12.41
CA GLU A 33 -17.56 -15.54 12.41
C GLU A 33 -17.76 -16.37 13.69
N ASP A 34 -16.73 -17.10 14.14
CA ASP A 34 -16.80 -17.92 15.37
C ASP A 34 -17.08 -17.08 16.62
N PHE A 35 -16.71 -15.80 16.61
CA PHE A 35 -16.96 -14.84 17.70
C PHE A 35 -18.18 -13.93 17.45
N GLY A 36 -18.92 -14.12 16.36
CA GLY A 36 -20.06 -13.28 16.01
C GLY A 36 -19.70 -11.82 15.69
N VAL A 37 -18.48 -11.59 15.20
CA VAL A 37 -17.95 -10.25 14.86
C VAL A 37 -17.90 -10.08 13.33
N VAL A 38 -18.21 -8.87 12.86
CA VAL A 38 -18.09 -8.51 11.44
C VAL A 38 -16.80 -7.74 11.20
N VAL A 39 -16.00 -8.21 10.24
CA VAL A 39 -14.81 -7.51 9.76
C VAL A 39 -15.17 -6.73 8.49
N SER A 40 -14.65 -5.51 8.36
CA SER A 40 -14.81 -4.69 7.16
C SER A 40 -13.45 -4.24 6.63
N PHE A 41 -13.29 -4.35 5.32
CA PHE A 41 -12.16 -3.79 4.58
C PHE A 41 -12.52 -2.47 3.89
N ASP A 42 -13.65 -1.85 4.23
CA ASP A 42 -13.97 -0.51 3.69
C ASP A 42 -12.83 0.47 4.02
N PRO A 43 -12.38 1.30 3.06
CA PRO A 43 -11.23 2.19 3.28
C PRO A 43 -11.50 3.32 4.27
N LYS A 44 -12.78 3.66 4.51
CA LYS A 44 -13.21 4.69 5.45
C LYS A 44 -14.59 4.31 6.02
N PRO A 45 -14.64 3.32 6.94
CA PRO A 45 -15.91 2.79 7.44
C PRO A 45 -16.64 3.76 8.38
N VAL A 46 -15.90 4.69 9.00
CA VAL A 46 -16.45 5.73 9.88
C VAL A 46 -16.04 7.10 9.34
N ALA A 47 -17.02 7.97 9.13
CA ALA A 47 -16.79 9.34 8.67
C ALA A 47 -16.26 10.25 9.79
N GLY A 48 -15.72 11.42 9.42
CA GLY A 48 -15.19 12.41 10.36
C GLY A 48 -13.74 12.16 10.76
N ASP A 49 -13.41 12.59 11.99
CA ASP A 49 -12.04 12.66 12.55
C ASP A 49 -11.53 11.30 13.05
N TRP A 50 -11.59 10.31 12.16
CA TRP A 50 -11.11 8.96 12.41
C TRP A 50 -10.24 8.50 11.26
N ASN A 51 -9.21 7.70 11.55
CA ASN A 51 -8.38 7.12 10.50
C ASN A 51 -9.21 6.23 9.55
N GLY A 52 -8.79 6.15 8.29
CA GLY A 52 -9.25 5.10 7.38
C GLY A 52 -8.35 3.87 7.42
N SER A 53 -8.69 2.86 6.64
CA SER A 53 -7.96 1.60 6.51
C SER A 53 -7.29 1.50 5.14
N GLY A 54 -5.97 1.35 5.13
CA GLY A 54 -5.17 1.12 3.92
C GLY A 54 -4.62 -0.29 3.85
N ALA A 55 -4.04 -0.65 2.71
CA ALA A 55 -3.26 -1.88 2.52
C ALA A 55 -1.86 -1.50 2.03
N HIS A 56 -1.07 -0.87 2.90
CA HIS A 56 0.26 -0.40 2.52
C HIS A 56 1.10 -1.55 1.96
N THR A 57 1.71 -1.32 0.81
CA THR A 57 2.46 -2.35 0.09
C THR A 57 3.94 -2.00 0.10
N ASN A 58 4.71 -2.77 0.86
CA ASN A 58 6.17 -2.70 0.85
C ASN A 58 6.69 -3.44 -0.38
N TYR A 59 7.49 -2.78 -1.20
CA TYR A 59 7.94 -3.29 -2.49
C TYR A 59 9.44 -3.10 -2.69
N SER A 60 10.11 -4.15 -3.19
CA SER A 60 11.50 -4.07 -3.61
C SER A 60 11.83 -5.04 -4.74
N THR A 61 12.73 -4.64 -5.62
CA THR A 61 13.37 -5.52 -6.61
C THR A 61 14.77 -5.91 -6.14
N LYS A 62 15.40 -6.84 -6.87
CA LYS A 62 16.81 -7.21 -6.60
C LYS A 62 17.75 -6.00 -6.66
N SER A 63 17.54 -5.06 -7.59
CA SER A 63 18.36 -3.85 -7.70
C SER A 63 18.14 -2.90 -6.52
N MET A 64 16.90 -2.73 -6.04
CA MET A 64 16.61 -1.88 -4.89
C MET A 64 17.27 -2.36 -3.59
N ARG A 65 17.44 -3.68 -3.43
CA ARG A 65 18.10 -4.29 -2.26
C ARG A 65 19.63 -4.34 -2.37
N SER A 66 20.20 -3.85 -3.47
CA SER A 66 21.67 -3.80 -3.66
C SER A 66 22.27 -2.65 -2.86
N SER A 67 23.31 -2.91 -2.07
CA SER A 67 24.08 -1.85 -1.39
C SER A 67 24.77 -0.89 -2.37
N MET A 68 25.00 -1.34 -3.60
CA MET A 68 25.48 -0.47 -4.69
C MET A 68 24.28 -0.01 -5.52
N GLY A 69 23.90 1.26 -5.38
CA GLY A 69 22.87 1.90 -6.20
C GLY A 69 21.41 1.55 -5.86
N GLY A 70 21.15 0.91 -4.72
CA GLY A 70 19.80 0.53 -4.30
C GLY A 70 18.84 1.72 -4.16
N MET A 71 19.30 2.80 -3.52
CA MET A 71 18.51 4.03 -3.37
C MET A 71 18.18 4.67 -4.73
N HIS A 72 19.13 4.70 -5.65
CA HIS A 72 18.88 5.20 -7.01
C HIS A 72 17.82 4.35 -7.74
N ALA A 73 17.85 3.02 -7.56
CA ALA A 73 16.82 2.14 -8.12
C ALA A 73 15.43 2.40 -7.48
N ILE A 74 15.39 2.74 -6.19
CA ILE A 74 14.15 3.13 -5.50
C ILE A 74 13.63 4.46 -6.06
N GLU A 75 14.48 5.48 -6.20
CA GLU A 75 14.14 6.79 -6.72
C GLU A 75 13.59 6.72 -8.15
N GLU A 76 14.22 5.92 -9.01
CA GLU A 76 13.73 5.69 -10.38
C GLU A 76 12.36 4.99 -10.39
N ALA A 77 12.13 4.01 -9.51
CA ALA A 77 10.82 3.39 -9.39
C ALA A 77 9.76 4.38 -8.88
N VAL A 78 10.08 5.21 -7.89
CA VAL A 78 9.19 6.28 -7.40
C VAL A 78 8.81 7.24 -8.53
N LYS A 79 9.78 7.61 -9.37
CA LYS A 79 9.55 8.45 -10.55
C LYS A 79 8.62 7.78 -11.56
N LYS A 80 8.79 6.48 -11.85
CA LYS A 80 7.85 5.76 -12.74
C LYS A 80 6.44 5.69 -12.14
N LEU A 81 6.33 5.44 -10.84
CA LEU A 81 5.04 5.38 -10.12
C LEU A 81 4.30 6.72 -10.10
N SER A 82 5.02 7.84 -10.10
CA SER A 82 4.41 9.18 -10.14
C SER A 82 3.74 9.47 -11.48
N LEU A 83 4.35 9.02 -12.59
CA LEU A 83 3.83 9.20 -13.94
C LEU A 83 2.54 8.41 -14.19
N LYS A 84 2.32 7.33 -13.45
CA LYS A 84 1.13 6.46 -13.56
C LYS A 84 0.22 6.55 -12.34
N HIS A 85 0.25 7.66 -11.59
CA HIS A 85 -0.49 7.79 -10.34
C HIS A 85 -1.99 7.49 -10.48
N ALA A 86 -2.67 8.09 -11.46
CA ALA A 86 -4.10 7.90 -11.66
C ALA A 86 -4.47 6.45 -12.02
N GLU A 87 -3.66 5.79 -12.85
CA GLU A 87 -3.83 4.38 -13.25
C GLU A 87 -3.69 3.46 -12.03
N HIS A 88 -2.71 3.73 -11.16
CA HIS A 88 -2.55 3.01 -9.90
C HIS A 88 -3.72 3.26 -8.94
N ILE A 89 -4.20 4.49 -8.77
CA ILE A 89 -5.36 4.78 -7.92
C ILE A 89 -6.59 4.01 -8.38
N ALA A 90 -6.82 3.92 -9.68
CA ALA A 90 -7.92 3.13 -10.25
C ALA A 90 -7.75 1.63 -9.99
N ALA A 91 -6.53 1.09 -10.06
CA ALA A 91 -6.25 -0.31 -9.76
C ALA A 91 -6.25 -0.65 -8.26
N TYR A 92 -6.02 0.36 -7.41
CA TYR A 92 -5.88 0.23 -5.96
C TYR A 92 -7.19 0.18 -5.21
N ASP A 93 -8.32 0.28 -5.90
CA ASP A 93 -9.66 0.25 -5.35
C ASP A 93 -10.60 -0.41 -6.37
N PRO A 94 -11.37 -1.45 -6.01
CA PRO A 94 -12.34 -2.10 -6.91
C PRO A 94 -13.36 -1.15 -7.54
N ARG A 95 -13.59 0.02 -6.92
CA ARG A 95 -14.45 1.09 -7.44
C ARG A 95 -13.66 2.22 -8.08
N GLN A 96 -12.50 1.94 -8.65
CA GLN A 96 -11.69 2.88 -9.42
C GLN A 96 -11.34 4.17 -8.66
N GLY A 97 -11.06 4.04 -7.36
CA GLY A 97 -10.66 5.12 -6.47
C GLY A 97 -11.81 5.83 -5.75
N LEU A 98 -13.08 5.50 -6.05
CA LEU A 98 -14.23 6.13 -5.41
C LEU A 98 -14.30 5.88 -3.90
N ASP A 99 -14.04 4.67 -3.42
CA ASP A 99 -14.04 4.38 -1.98
C ASP A 99 -12.77 4.94 -1.34
N ASN A 100 -11.64 4.84 -2.02
CA ASN A 100 -10.34 5.34 -1.56
C ASN A 100 -10.31 6.88 -1.46
N SER A 101 -11.14 7.59 -2.23
CA SER A 101 -11.27 9.06 -2.15
C SER A 101 -11.76 9.54 -0.78
N ARG A 102 -12.55 8.72 -0.07
CA ARG A 102 -12.99 9.00 1.31
C ARG A 102 -11.84 8.88 2.32
N ARG A 103 -10.78 8.15 1.95
CA ARG A 103 -9.60 7.88 2.79
C ARG A 103 -8.43 8.81 2.46
N LEU A 104 -8.07 8.92 1.18
CA LEU A 104 -6.90 9.67 0.67
C LEU A 104 -7.21 11.17 0.56
N THR A 105 -7.38 11.82 1.71
CA THR A 105 -7.76 13.24 1.79
C THR A 105 -6.58 14.16 2.06
N GLY A 106 -5.38 13.62 2.33
CA GLY A 106 -4.25 14.39 2.85
C GLY A 106 -4.24 14.53 4.38
N MET A 107 -5.29 14.04 5.05
CA MET A 107 -5.40 14.00 6.52
C MET A 107 -5.23 12.56 7.04
N HIS A 108 -5.09 12.41 8.36
CA HIS A 108 -5.01 11.10 9.05
C HIS A 108 -3.93 10.16 8.48
N GLU A 109 -2.72 10.69 8.29
CA GLU A 109 -1.56 9.96 7.76
C GLU A 109 -1.75 9.40 6.33
N THR A 110 -2.48 10.14 5.48
CA THR A 110 -2.64 9.82 4.06
C THR A 110 -2.20 10.99 3.17
N SER A 111 -1.87 10.70 1.91
CA SER A 111 -1.74 11.73 0.88
C SER A 111 -3.10 12.05 0.24
N SER A 112 -3.21 13.20 -0.41
CA SER A 112 -4.35 13.48 -1.30
C SER A 112 -4.42 12.45 -2.44
N ILE A 113 -5.63 12.07 -2.86
CA ILE A 113 -5.87 11.19 -4.01
C ILE A 113 -5.51 11.82 -5.36
N HIS A 114 -5.39 13.15 -5.42
CA HIS A 114 -5.09 13.87 -6.67
C HIS A 114 -3.60 14.20 -6.81
N GLY A 115 -2.85 14.13 -5.72
CA GLY A 115 -1.43 14.46 -5.69
C GLY A 115 -0.58 13.21 -5.48
N PHE A 116 0.59 13.19 -6.12
CA PHE A 116 1.62 12.21 -5.82
C PHE A 116 2.73 12.88 -5.01
N SER A 117 3.18 12.23 -3.93
CA SER A 117 4.34 12.68 -3.16
C SER A 117 5.15 11.50 -2.65
N SER A 118 6.45 11.72 -2.44
CA SER A 118 7.36 10.77 -1.81
C SER A 118 8.24 11.44 -0.77
N GLY A 119 8.59 10.72 0.30
CA GLY A 119 9.50 11.27 1.32
C GLY A 119 10.10 10.22 2.25
N VAL A 120 11.26 10.55 2.79
CA VAL A 120 11.92 9.74 3.82
C VAL A 120 11.19 9.92 5.15
N ALA A 121 10.79 8.80 5.76
CA ALA A 121 10.05 8.75 7.02
C ALA A 121 8.74 9.59 7.06
N ASN A 122 8.25 10.06 5.91
CA ASN A 122 7.04 10.87 5.83
C ASN A 122 5.82 9.95 5.72
N ARG A 123 4.93 10.00 6.72
CA ARG A 123 3.70 9.20 6.72
C ARG A 123 2.57 9.82 5.91
N GLY A 124 2.64 11.12 5.61
CA GLY A 124 1.65 11.83 4.78
C GLY A 124 1.93 11.74 3.28
N SER A 125 2.99 11.06 2.86
CA SER A 125 3.33 10.92 1.44
C SER A 125 2.66 9.69 0.81
N SER A 126 2.49 9.74 -0.52
CA SER A 126 1.95 8.61 -1.28
C SER A 126 2.89 7.41 -1.22
N ILE A 127 4.19 7.66 -1.44
CA ILE A 127 5.25 6.68 -1.24
C ILE A 127 6.09 7.11 -0.03
N ARG A 128 6.33 6.20 0.90
CA ARG A 128 7.25 6.41 2.02
C ARG A 128 8.52 5.60 1.79
N ILE A 129 9.67 6.24 1.98
CA ILE A 129 10.96 5.54 2.09
C ILE A 129 11.27 5.42 3.60
N PRO A 130 11.38 4.20 4.15
CA PRO A 130 11.72 4.04 5.57
C PRO A 130 13.05 4.72 5.91
N ARG A 131 13.18 5.23 7.15
CA ARG A 131 14.42 5.89 7.59
C ARG A 131 15.63 4.96 7.45
N GLN A 132 15.48 3.70 7.85
CA GLN A 132 16.53 2.68 7.72
C GLN A 132 17.00 2.51 6.27
N VAL A 133 16.07 2.48 5.30
CA VAL A 133 16.41 2.34 3.88
C VAL A 133 17.19 3.54 3.36
N ALA A 134 16.86 4.75 3.84
CA ALA A 134 17.60 5.96 3.48
C ALA A 134 19.00 6.00 4.12
N GLU A 135 19.14 5.48 5.35
CA GLU A 135 20.43 5.36 6.05
C GLU A 135 21.32 4.28 5.41
N ASP A 136 20.75 3.13 5.06
CA ASP A 136 21.47 2.01 4.43
C ASP A 136 21.72 2.22 2.93
N GLY A 137 21.05 3.18 2.30
CA GLY A 137 21.12 3.45 0.87
C GLY A 137 20.54 2.33 -0.02
N CYS A 138 19.79 1.39 0.55
CA CYS A 138 19.13 0.30 -0.17
C CYS A 138 18.00 -0.34 0.66
N GLY A 139 17.09 -1.06 0.00
CA GLY A 139 16.00 -1.78 0.66
C GLY A 139 14.71 -1.76 -0.13
N TYR A 140 13.67 -1.11 0.40
CA TYR A 140 12.30 -1.13 -0.14
C TYR A 140 11.62 0.23 -0.04
N LEU A 141 10.60 0.43 -0.87
CA LEU A 141 9.63 1.54 -0.75
C LEU A 141 8.32 1.04 -0.15
N GLU A 142 7.56 1.91 0.50
CA GLU A 142 6.22 1.64 1.01
C GLU A 142 5.20 2.45 0.19
N ASP A 143 4.39 1.81 -0.63
CA ASP A 143 3.25 2.45 -1.30
C ASP A 143 2.04 2.48 -0.36
N ARG A 144 1.64 3.68 0.07
CA ARG A 144 0.57 3.90 1.05
C ARG A 144 -0.80 4.15 0.41
N ARG A 145 -0.84 4.19 -0.92
CA ARG A 145 -2.06 4.47 -1.69
C ARG A 145 -3.05 3.32 -1.79
N PRO A 146 -2.69 2.02 -1.75
CA PRO A 146 -3.69 0.95 -1.82
C PRO A 146 -4.70 1.03 -0.67
N SER A 147 -5.98 0.86 -1.00
CA SER A 147 -7.06 0.84 -0.01
C SER A 147 -7.18 -0.52 0.66
N ALA A 148 -7.81 -0.61 1.84
CA ALA A 148 -7.96 -1.89 2.53
C ALA A 148 -8.79 -2.93 1.73
N ASN A 149 -9.73 -2.49 0.89
CA ASN A 149 -10.55 -3.35 0.02
C ASN A 149 -9.88 -3.67 -1.33
N CYS A 150 -8.62 -3.29 -1.54
CA CYS A 150 -7.92 -3.54 -2.80
C CYS A 150 -7.87 -5.03 -3.15
N ASP A 151 -7.86 -5.33 -4.45
CA ASP A 151 -7.47 -6.65 -4.93
C ASP A 151 -5.94 -6.72 -4.99
N PRO A 152 -5.27 -7.55 -4.17
CA PRO A 152 -3.82 -7.63 -4.15
C PRO A 152 -3.22 -8.13 -5.47
N TYR A 153 -3.96 -8.88 -6.30
CA TYR A 153 -3.48 -9.26 -7.63
C TYR A 153 -3.31 -8.03 -8.53
N ASN A 154 -4.27 -7.11 -8.47
CA ASN A 154 -4.16 -5.84 -9.21
C ASN A 154 -3.03 -4.97 -8.69
N VAL A 155 -2.90 -4.84 -7.35
CA VAL A 155 -1.83 -4.05 -6.73
C VAL A 155 -0.44 -4.57 -7.12
N THR A 156 -0.21 -5.88 -6.97
CA THR A 156 1.07 -6.50 -7.32
C THR A 156 1.37 -6.39 -8.82
N ARG A 157 0.38 -6.62 -9.68
CA ARG A 157 0.50 -6.47 -11.14
C ARG A 157 0.94 -5.07 -11.54
N VAL A 158 0.21 -4.02 -11.14
CA VAL A 158 0.54 -2.64 -11.57
C VAL A 158 1.86 -2.14 -11.00
N LEU A 159 2.27 -2.60 -9.81
CA LEU A 159 3.60 -2.29 -9.26
C LEU A 159 4.71 -2.87 -10.14
N VAL A 160 4.60 -4.14 -10.53
CA VAL A 160 5.61 -4.79 -11.37
C VAL A 160 5.60 -4.21 -12.79
N GLU A 161 4.43 -4.05 -13.41
CA GLU A 161 4.29 -3.45 -14.74
C GLU A 161 4.92 -2.06 -14.81
N THR A 162 4.68 -1.21 -13.81
CA THR A 162 5.18 0.17 -13.83
C THR A 162 6.67 0.26 -13.50
N THR A 163 7.21 -0.63 -12.67
CA THR A 163 8.59 -0.49 -12.19
C THR A 163 9.59 -1.35 -12.95
N CYS A 164 9.17 -2.49 -13.49
CA CYS A 164 10.04 -3.49 -14.12
C CYS A 164 9.89 -3.63 -15.63
N LEU A 165 8.71 -3.32 -16.20
CA LEU A 165 8.46 -3.37 -17.65
C LEU A 165 8.57 -1.97 -18.27
#